data_AF-A0A317ZEZ3-F1
#
_entry.id   AF-A0A317ZEZ3-F1
#
_cell.length_a   1.000
_cell.length_b   1.000
_cell.length_c   1.000
_cell.angle_alpha   90.00
_cell.angle_beta   90.00
_cell.angle_gamma   90.00
#
_symmetry.space_group_name_H-M   'P 1'
#
loop_
_entity.id
_entity.type
_entity.pdbx_description
1 polymer ?
#
loop_
_entity_poly.entity_id
_entity_poly.type
_entity_poly.pdbx_seq_one_letter_code
_entity_poly.pdbx_strand_id
1 'polypeptide(L)'
;MAKRTIKINIKLPAGVTADNELVAKATKAANDAVSDAIGDLVETQKLAKSLAEKGIHISARELLKHKKGKPAPKKASKTTGTRKRVVLSNAKRKQLIADLKAGVTIKGAAEKYGVSGATVMNIKTKAGLTNKRK
;
A
#
# COMPACT_ATOMS: atom_id res chain seq x y z
N MET A 1 2.31 -22.08 28.56
CA MET A 1 1.68 -22.47 27.27
C MET A 1 1.42 -23.96 27.32
N ALA A 2 0.25 -24.43 26.91
CA ALA A 2 -0.01 -25.85 26.77
C ALA A 2 0.94 -26.43 25.72
N LYS A 3 1.64 -27.52 26.05
CA LYS A 3 2.52 -28.22 25.10
C LYS A 3 1.61 -28.93 24.09
N ARG A 4 1.80 -28.64 22.79
CA ARG A 4 1.20 -29.41 21.69
C ARG A 4 2.29 -30.23 21.04
N THR A 5 2.07 -31.54 20.89
CA THR A 5 3.02 -32.49 20.30
C THR A 5 2.58 -32.88 18.90
N ILE A 6 3.53 -33.07 17.99
CA ILE A 6 3.31 -33.57 16.62
C ILE A 6 4.11 -34.87 16.48
N LYS A 7 3.45 -35.95 16.02
CA LYS A 7 4.10 -37.24 15.76
C LYS A 7 4.48 -37.32 14.27
N ILE A 8 5.74 -37.61 13.98
CA ILE A 8 6.26 -37.77 12.62
C ILE A 8 6.73 -39.22 12.45
N ASN A 9 6.23 -39.90 11.41
CA ASN A 9 6.66 -41.24 11.04
C ASN A 9 7.57 -41.15 9.80
N ILE A 10 8.79 -41.65 9.91
CA ILE A 10 9.77 -41.68 8.81
C ILE A 10 9.91 -43.12 8.33
N LYS A 11 9.66 -43.38 7.04
CA LYS A 11 9.89 -44.69 6.44
C LYS A 11 11.36 -44.85 6.08
N LEU A 12 11.98 -45.90 6.58
CA LEU A 12 13.35 -46.27 6.24
C LEU A 12 13.36 -47.26 5.06
N PRO A 13 14.40 -47.25 4.21
CA PRO A 13 14.58 -48.26 3.18
C PRO A 13 14.81 -49.65 3.79
N ALA A 14 14.47 -50.69 3.03
CA ALA A 14 14.61 -52.07 3.48
C ALA A 14 16.06 -52.40 3.84
N GLY A 15 16.27 -53.04 4.99
CA GLY A 15 17.60 -53.44 5.48
C GLY A 15 18.33 -52.41 6.33
N VAL A 16 17.77 -51.20 6.55
CA VAL A 16 18.34 -50.20 7.45
C VAL A 16 17.65 -50.24 8.81
N THR A 17 18.43 -50.46 9.87
CA THR A 17 17.94 -50.36 11.26
C THR A 17 17.91 -48.91 11.73
N ALA A 18 16.95 -48.60 12.61
CA ALA A 18 16.85 -47.28 13.20
C ALA A 18 17.91 -47.12 14.31
N ASP A 19 19.14 -46.86 13.91
CA ASP A 19 20.24 -46.66 14.86
C ASP A 19 20.07 -45.33 15.60
N ASN A 20 20.56 -45.27 16.85
CA ASN A 20 20.42 -44.10 17.72
C ASN A 20 20.96 -42.81 17.09
N GLU A 21 22.04 -42.90 16.29
CA GLU A 21 22.59 -41.75 15.57
C GLU A 21 21.67 -41.23 14.47
N LEU A 22 21.01 -42.14 13.75
CA LEU A 22 20.05 -41.79 12.69
C LEU A 22 18.83 -41.08 13.29
N VAL A 23 18.34 -41.58 14.42
CA VAL A 23 17.24 -40.98 15.18
C VAL A 23 17.63 -39.58 15.68
N ALA A 24 18.84 -39.42 16.23
CA ALA A 24 19.32 -38.12 16.70
C ALA A 24 19.43 -37.10 15.56
N LYS A 25 19.99 -37.50 14.40
CA LYS A 25 20.08 -36.64 13.21
C LYS A 25 18.70 -36.25 12.67
N ALA A 26 17.78 -37.21 12.57
CA ALA A 26 16.42 -36.95 12.13
C ALA A 26 15.66 -36.01 13.09
N THR A 27 15.82 -36.22 14.41
CA THR A 27 15.21 -35.37 15.44
C THR A 27 15.77 -33.95 15.38
N LYS A 28 17.09 -33.81 15.21
CA LYS A 28 17.74 -32.50 15.07
C LYS A 28 17.22 -31.76 13.83
N ALA A 29 17.20 -32.42 12.67
CA ALA A 29 16.69 -31.83 11.44
C ALA A 29 15.22 -31.40 11.56
N ALA A 30 14.38 -32.20 12.25
CA ALA A 30 13.00 -31.83 12.52
C ALA A 30 12.90 -30.59 13.44
N ASN A 31 13.71 -30.53 14.50
CA ASN A 31 13.73 -29.38 15.42
C ASN A 31 14.25 -28.10 14.75
N ASP A 32 15.26 -28.21 13.87
CA ASP A 32 15.81 -27.09 13.12
C ASP A 32 14.75 -26.54 12.16
N ALA A 33 14.07 -27.40 11.39
CA ALA A 33 12.99 -26.98 10.49
C ALA A 33 11.81 -26.32 11.23
N VAL A 34 11.47 -26.83 12.42
CA VAL A 34 10.45 -26.22 13.28
C VAL A 34 10.91 -24.87 13.81
N SER A 35 12.18 -24.74 14.20
CA SER A 35 12.75 -23.48 14.68
C SER A 35 12.80 -22.42 13.58
N ASP A 36 13.20 -22.79 12.36
CA ASP A 36 13.23 -21.90 11.19
C ASP A 36 11.82 -21.40 10.84
N ALA A 37 10.83 -22.29 10.88
CA ALA A 37 9.44 -21.93 10.60
C ALA A 37 8.80 -21.05 11.70
N ILE A 38 9.24 -21.19 12.95
CA ILE A 38 8.63 -20.52 14.12
C ILE A 38 9.48 -19.33 14.60
N GLY A 39 10.71 -19.12 14.12
CA GLY A 39 11.60 -18.04 14.59
C GLY A 39 10.90 -16.67 14.59
N ASP A 40 10.28 -16.32 13.47
CA ASP A 40 9.46 -15.11 13.34
C ASP A 40 8.18 -15.11 14.20
N LEU A 41 7.60 -16.30 14.45
CA LEU A 41 6.40 -16.48 15.27
C LEU A 41 6.67 -16.29 16.77
N VAL A 42 7.83 -16.74 17.28
CA VAL A 42 8.19 -16.57 18.70
C VAL A 42 8.40 -15.10 19.03
N GLU A 43 9.13 -14.38 18.17
CA GLU A 43 9.37 -12.94 18.33
C GLU A 43 8.06 -12.14 18.26
N THR A 44 7.22 -12.44 17.27
CA THR A 44 5.92 -11.77 17.14
C THR A 44 4.95 -12.12 18.26
N GLN A 45 5.07 -13.30 18.88
CA GLN A 45 4.31 -13.66 20.08
C GLN A 45 4.78 -12.88 21.32
N LYS A 46 6.09 -12.66 21.48
CA LYS A 46 6.61 -11.79 22.55
C LYS A 46 6.12 -10.35 22.39
N LEU A 47 6.13 -9.84 21.16
CA LEU A 47 5.60 -8.51 20.83
C LEU A 47 4.08 -8.42 21.05
N ALA A 48 3.32 -9.46 20.68
CA ALA A 48 1.88 -9.51 20.93
C ALA A 48 1.56 -9.43 22.43
N LYS A 49 2.37 -10.08 23.29
CA LYS A 49 2.21 -10.00 24.75
C LYS A 49 2.52 -8.61 25.30
N SER A 50 3.62 -7.99 24.86
CA SER A 50 3.97 -6.63 25.33
C SER A 50 2.97 -5.56 24.85
N LEU A 51 2.33 -5.77 23.69
CA LEU A 51 1.23 -4.94 23.22
C LEU A 51 -0.06 -5.19 24.02
N ALA A 52 -0.36 -6.44 24.37
CA ALA A 52 -1.50 -6.78 25.21
C ALA A 52 -1.39 -6.17 26.62
N GLU A 53 -0.18 -6.14 27.21
CA GLU A 53 0.11 -5.44 28.47
C GLU A 53 -0.18 -3.93 28.39
N LYS A 54 -0.07 -3.34 27.18
CA LYS A 54 -0.39 -1.94 26.90
C LYS A 54 -1.85 -1.73 26.48
N GLY A 55 -2.70 -2.75 26.61
CA GLY A 55 -4.13 -2.70 26.26
C GLY A 55 -4.42 -2.92 24.76
N ILE A 56 -3.44 -3.30 23.96
CA ILE A 56 -3.59 -3.56 22.53
C ILE A 56 -3.66 -5.08 22.30
N HIS A 57 -4.88 -5.58 22.11
CA HIS A 57 -5.11 -7.01 21.82
C HIS A 57 -4.97 -7.28 20.32
N ILE A 58 -3.75 -7.62 19.89
CA ILE A 58 -3.45 -8.05 18.51
C ILE A 58 -2.83 -9.44 18.55
N SER A 59 -3.25 -10.33 17.65
CA SER A 59 -2.69 -11.67 17.55
C SER A 59 -1.31 -11.67 16.88
N ALA A 60 -0.43 -12.62 17.25
CA ALA A 60 0.89 -12.76 16.60
C ALA A 60 0.79 -12.94 15.07
N ARG A 61 -0.29 -13.59 14.61
CA ARG A 61 -0.56 -13.81 13.18
C ARG A 61 -0.93 -12.51 12.45
N GLU A 62 -1.60 -11.58 13.12
CA GLU A 62 -1.87 -10.25 12.57
C GLU A 62 -0.61 -9.40 12.53
N LEU A 63 0.22 -9.43 13.58
CA LEU A 63 1.52 -8.73 13.58
C LEU A 63 2.42 -9.19 12.42
N LEU A 64 2.44 -10.50 12.12
CA LEU A 64 3.19 -11.04 10.98
C LEU A 64 2.72 -10.50 9.63
N LYS A 65 1.40 -10.29 9.46
CA LYS A 65 0.85 -9.68 8.23
C LYS A 65 1.30 -8.22 8.09
N HIS A 66 1.46 -7.52 9.21
CA HIS A 66 1.92 -6.13 9.21
C HIS A 66 3.46 -6.00 9.10
N LYS A 67 4.25 -6.97 9.61
CA LYS A 67 5.73 -7.01 9.47
C LYS A 67 6.17 -7.04 8.01
N LYS A 68 5.39 -7.69 7.13
CA LYS A 68 5.69 -7.76 5.69
C LYS A 68 5.56 -6.44 4.94
N GLY A 69 5.01 -5.38 5.57
CA GLY A 69 4.95 -4.02 5.03
C GLY A 69 4.10 -3.89 3.76
N LYS A 70 3.22 -2.89 3.69
CA LYS A 70 2.71 -2.46 2.38
C LYS A 70 3.88 -1.81 1.63
N PRO A 71 4.08 -2.09 0.32
CA PRO A 71 5.12 -1.42 -0.44
C PRO A 71 4.92 0.10 -0.33
N ALA A 72 6.02 0.82 -0.10
CA ALA A 72 5.96 2.27 0.02
C ALA A 72 5.30 2.87 -1.24
N PRO A 73 4.38 3.83 -1.11
CA PRO A 73 3.76 4.44 -2.26
C PRO A 73 4.83 5.07 -3.15
N LYS A 74 4.85 4.72 -4.44
CA LYS A 74 5.76 5.32 -5.42
C LYS A 74 5.56 6.83 -5.38
N LYS A 75 6.62 7.58 -5.03
CA LYS A 75 6.61 9.04 -5.11
C LYS A 75 6.32 9.42 -6.57
N ALA A 76 5.28 10.23 -6.79
CA ALA A 76 4.99 10.80 -8.10
C ALA A 76 6.24 11.55 -8.59
N SER A 77 6.69 11.29 -9.81
CA SER A 77 7.84 12.01 -10.36
C SER A 77 7.47 13.49 -10.45
N LYS A 78 8.31 14.35 -9.87
CA LYS A 78 8.17 15.80 -10.07
C LYS A 78 8.44 16.04 -11.55
N THR A 79 7.44 16.47 -12.30
CA THR A 79 7.64 17.00 -13.66
C THR A 79 8.59 18.20 -13.58
N THR A 80 9.84 17.99 -13.97
CA THR A 80 10.95 18.95 -13.92
C THR A 80 10.89 19.97 -15.05
N GLY A 81 9.73 20.61 -15.26
CA GLY A 81 9.55 21.62 -16.29
C GLY A 81 8.88 22.87 -15.72
N THR A 82 9.59 24.00 -15.72
CA THR A 82 9.00 25.32 -15.47
C THR A 82 8.07 25.66 -16.64
N ARG A 83 6.80 25.27 -16.54
CA ARG A 83 5.80 25.73 -17.52
C ARG A 83 5.69 27.25 -17.45
N LYS A 84 6.01 27.94 -18.54
CA LYS A 84 5.78 29.38 -18.68
C LYS A 84 4.30 29.68 -18.46
N ARG A 85 3.99 30.69 -17.65
CA ARG A 85 2.61 31.09 -17.32
C ARG A 85 1.95 31.71 -18.55
N VAL A 86 0.92 31.05 -19.09
CA VAL A 86 0.09 31.61 -20.17
C VAL A 86 -0.93 32.59 -19.56
N VAL A 87 -0.88 33.86 -19.98
CA VAL A 87 -1.85 34.89 -19.60
C VAL A 87 -2.76 35.18 -20.80
N LEU A 88 -4.05 34.89 -20.67
CA LEU A 88 -5.02 35.22 -21.71
C LEU A 88 -5.26 36.72 -21.79
N SER A 89 -5.27 37.25 -23.02
CA SER A 89 -5.72 38.60 -23.33
C SER A 89 -7.21 38.78 -23.04
N ASN A 90 -7.65 40.03 -22.88
CA ASN A 90 -9.04 40.34 -22.56
C ASN A 90 -10.03 39.85 -23.64
N ALA A 91 -9.64 39.94 -24.93
CA ALA A 91 -10.44 39.42 -26.03
C ALA A 91 -10.67 37.89 -25.93
N LYS A 92 -9.58 37.13 -25.70
CA LYS A 92 -9.66 35.67 -25.53
C LYS A 92 -10.46 35.27 -24.30
N ARG A 93 -10.40 36.05 -23.21
CA ARG A 93 -11.24 35.80 -22.02
C ARG A 93 -12.73 35.96 -22.32
N LYS A 94 -13.13 36.97 -23.10
CA LYS A 94 -14.54 37.17 -23.50
C LYS A 94 -15.04 35.99 -24.34
N GLN A 95 -14.23 35.53 -25.29
CA GLN A 95 -14.56 34.35 -26.12
C GLN A 95 -14.67 33.07 -25.27
N LEU A 96 -13.76 32.86 -24.32
CA LEU A 96 -13.81 31.72 -23.40
C LEU A 96 -15.11 31.74 -22.55
N ILE A 97 -15.56 32.91 -22.10
CA ILE A 97 -16.84 33.02 -21.37
C ILE A 97 -18.03 32.69 -22.27
N ALA A 98 -18.02 33.11 -23.53
CA ALA A 98 -19.07 32.78 -24.50
C ALA A 98 -19.11 31.26 -24.77
N ASP A 99 -17.95 30.63 -24.97
CA ASP A 99 -17.84 29.17 -25.15
C ASP A 99 -18.35 28.40 -23.92
N LEU A 100 -18.03 28.87 -22.70
CA LEU A 100 -18.52 28.26 -21.47
C LEU A 100 -20.04 28.43 -21.29
N LYS A 101 -20.62 29.54 -21.76
CA LYS A 101 -22.08 29.73 -21.79
C LYS A 101 -22.75 28.84 -22.82
N ALA A 102 -22.08 28.56 -23.94
CA ALA A 102 -22.53 27.63 -24.97
C ALA A 102 -22.42 26.14 -24.55
N GLY A 103 -21.91 25.84 -23.35
CA GLY A 103 -21.86 24.48 -22.81
C GLY A 103 -20.56 23.71 -23.10
N VAL A 104 -19.51 24.38 -23.59
CA VAL A 104 -18.20 23.73 -23.78
C VAL A 104 -17.67 23.23 -22.43
N THR A 105 -17.17 21.99 -22.41
CA THR A 105 -16.61 21.40 -21.19
C THR A 105 -15.34 22.13 -20.76
N ILE A 106 -15.05 22.12 -19.44
CA ILE A 106 -13.84 22.76 -18.89
C ILE A 106 -12.58 22.17 -19.53
N LYS A 107 -12.58 20.87 -19.82
CA LYS A 107 -11.48 20.18 -20.50
C LYS A 107 -11.30 20.69 -21.93
N GLY A 108 -12.38 20.76 -22.72
CA GLY A 108 -12.33 21.28 -24.08
C GLY A 108 -11.89 22.75 -24.16
N ALA A 109 -12.35 23.58 -23.22
CA ALA A 109 -11.90 24.97 -23.13
C ALA A 109 -10.41 25.09 -22.71
N ALA A 110 -9.93 24.24 -21.82
CA ALA A 110 -8.52 24.22 -21.41
C ALA A 110 -7.59 23.91 -22.60
N GLU A 111 -7.96 22.90 -23.40
CA GLU A 111 -7.22 22.49 -24.59
C GLU A 111 -7.27 23.58 -25.69
N LYS A 112 -8.46 24.11 -26.00
CA LYS A 112 -8.67 25.13 -27.04
C LYS A 112 -7.90 26.43 -26.78
N TYR A 113 -7.81 26.86 -25.52
CA TYR A 113 -7.17 28.12 -25.13
C TYR A 113 -5.77 27.95 -24.55
N GLY A 114 -5.24 26.72 -24.46
CA GLY A 114 -3.89 26.43 -23.95
C GLY A 114 -3.69 26.83 -22.49
N VAL A 115 -4.75 26.74 -21.67
CA VAL A 115 -4.73 27.14 -20.25
C VAL A 115 -5.07 25.96 -19.35
N SER A 116 -4.63 26.01 -18.09
CA SER A 116 -4.98 24.97 -17.13
C SER A 116 -6.49 24.95 -16.83
N GLY A 117 -7.03 23.77 -16.51
CA GLY A 117 -8.44 23.65 -16.09
C GLY A 117 -8.78 24.54 -14.88
N ALA A 118 -7.81 24.76 -13.97
CA ALA A 118 -7.97 25.70 -12.85
C ALA A 118 -8.15 27.16 -13.32
N THR A 119 -7.43 27.57 -14.36
CA THR A 119 -7.58 28.91 -14.96
C THR A 119 -8.97 29.08 -15.57
N VAL A 120 -9.47 28.07 -16.29
CA VAL A 120 -10.83 28.07 -16.85
C VAL A 120 -11.86 28.18 -15.74
N MET A 121 -11.71 27.40 -14.66
CA MET A 121 -12.61 27.44 -13.50
C MET A 121 -12.60 28.82 -12.83
N ASN A 122 -11.43 29.43 -12.63
CA ASN A 122 -11.33 30.78 -12.06
C ASN A 122 -12.03 31.84 -12.93
N ILE A 123 -11.94 31.74 -14.26
CA ILE A 123 -12.66 32.64 -15.16
C ILE A 123 -14.16 32.37 -15.09
N LYS A 124 -14.59 31.11 -15.05
CA LYS A 124 -15.99 30.70 -14.89
C LYS A 124 -16.61 31.24 -13.60
N THR A 125 -15.90 31.12 -12.48
CA THR A 125 -16.32 31.65 -11.17
C THR A 125 -16.42 33.17 -11.18
N LYS A 126 -15.43 33.87 -11.74
CA LYS A 126 -15.45 35.34 -11.87
C LYS A 126 -16.58 35.85 -12.78
N ALA A 127 -16.96 35.05 -13.79
CA ALA A 127 -18.10 35.34 -14.66
C ALA A 127 -19.47 35.00 -14.03
N GLY A 128 -19.50 34.50 -12.80
CA GLY A 128 -20.76 34.16 -12.09
C GLY A 128 -21.44 32.89 -12.60
N LEU A 129 -20.75 32.06 -13.40
CA LEU A 129 -21.31 30.85 -14.01
C LEU A 129 -21.23 29.61 -13.08
N THR A 130 -20.90 29.81 -11.81
CA THR A 130 -20.81 28.75 -10.78
C THR A 130 -21.84 29.00 -9.69
N ASN A 131 -22.61 27.98 -9.34
CA ASN A 131 -23.55 28.05 -8.22
C ASN A 131 -22.74 28.18 -6.91
N LYS A 132 -23.04 29.21 -6.10
CA LYS A 132 -22.50 29.29 -4.74
C LYS A 132 -23.09 28.13 -3.94
N ARG A 133 -22.24 27.38 -3.24
CA ARG A 133 -22.71 26.44 -2.22
C ARG A 133 -23.35 27.26 -1.10
N LYS A 134 -24.59 26.93 -0.75
CA LYS A 134 -25.26 27.46 0.44
C LYS A 134 -24.62 26.88 1.69
#